data_AF-A0A1D7YB74-F1
#
_entry.id   AF-A0A1D7YB74-F1
#
_cell.length_a   1.000
_cell.length_b   1.000
_cell.length_c   1.000
_cell.angle_alpha   90.00
_cell.angle_beta   90.00
_cell.angle_gamma   90.00
#
_symmetry.space_group_name_H-M   'P 1'
#
loop_
_entity.id
_entity.type
_entity.pdbx_description
1 polymer ?
#
loop_
_entity_poly.entity_id
_entity_poly.type
_entity_poly.pdbx_seq_one_letter_code
_entity_poly.pdbx_strand_id
1 'polypeptide(L)' 'MDYVSALVPPVVMAVFFIGVVRVIVKTQGGAAKAKEDAAVDAALARAEGARQASAAHDS' A
#
# COMPACT_ATOMS: atom_id res chain seq x y z
N MET A 1 35.14 -8.29 25.83
CA MET A 1 33.98 -7.36 25.80
C MET A 1 32.98 -7.92 24.82
N ASP A 2 31.81 -8.30 25.31
CA ASP A 2 30.70 -8.91 24.56
C ASP A 2 30.02 -7.92 23.59
N TYR A 3 30.78 -7.30 22.68
CA TYR A 3 30.22 -6.38 21.68
C TYR A 3 29.22 -7.08 20.76
N VAL A 4 29.42 -8.38 20.54
CA VAL A 4 28.46 -9.25 19.86
C VAL A 4 27.18 -9.37 20.69
N SER A 5 27.28 -9.64 21.99
CA SER A 5 26.09 -9.75 22.87
C SER A 5 25.40 -8.41 23.16
N ALA A 6 26.10 -7.28 23.00
CA ALA A 6 25.51 -5.94 23.11
C ALA A 6 24.78 -5.52 21.81
N LEU A 7 25.27 -5.97 20.66
CA LEU A 7 24.70 -5.62 19.34
C LEU A 7 23.66 -6.64 18.85
N VAL A 8 23.78 -7.91 19.23
CA VAL A 8 22.84 -8.97 18.85
C VAL A 8 21.41 -8.68 19.31
N PRO A 9 21.13 -8.29 20.57
CA PRO A 9 19.78 -7.99 21.03
C PRO A 9 19.07 -6.88 20.21
N PRO A 10 19.66 -5.70 19.98
CA PRO A 10 18.99 -4.68 19.16
C PRO A 10 18.87 -5.09 17.68
N VAL A 11 19.85 -5.82 17.13
CA VAL A 11 19.79 -6.29 15.73
C VAL A 11 18.69 -7.33 15.53
N VAL A 12 18.53 -8.28 16.45
CA VAL A 12 17.44 -9.27 16.40
C VAL A 12 16.07 -8.58 16.47
N MET A 13 15.92 -7.61 17.37
CA MET A 13 14.67 -6.84 17.48
C MET A 13 14.36 -6.07 16.20
N ALA A 14 15.37 -5.45 15.58
CA ALA A 14 15.19 -4.74 14.32
C ALA A 14 14.77 -5.68 13.19
N VAL A 15 15.46 -6.80 13.00
CA VAL A 15 15.14 -7.77 11.94
C VAL A 15 13.76 -8.40 12.16
N PHE A 16 13.43 -8.76 13.40
CA PHE A 16 12.11 -9.28 13.75
C PHE A 16 11.01 -8.27 13.45
N PHE A 17 11.16 -7.02 13.90
CA PHE A 17 10.20 -5.95 13.65
C PHE A 17 10.01 -5.68 12.15
N ILE A 18 11.11 -5.59 11.39
CA ILE A 18 11.07 -5.43 9.93
C ILE A 18 10.33 -6.60 9.27
N GLY A 19 10.57 -7.83 9.72
CA GLY A 19 9.88 -9.03 9.24
C GLY A 19 8.37 -8.94 9.45
N VAL A 20 7.92 -8.58 10.66
CA VAL A 20 6.49 -8.42 11.00
C VAL A 20 5.85 -7.33 10.16
N VAL A 21 6.49 -6.15 10.03
CA VAL A 21 5.99 -5.05 9.20
C VAL A 21 5.85 -5.50 7.74
N ARG A 22 6.83 -6.21 7.18
CA ARG A 22 6.75 -6.72 5.81
C ARG A 22 5.63 -7.74 5.62
N VAL A 23 5.41 -8.64 6.58
CA VAL A 23 4.30 -9.61 6.54
C VAL A 23 2.96 -8.89 6.60
N ILE A 24 2.82 -7.92 7.50
CA ILE A 24 1.61 -7.10 7.63
C ILE A 24 1.34 -6.33 6.33
N VAL A 25 2.34 -5.65 5.77
CA VAL A 25 2.18 -4.93 4.49
C VAL A 25 1.85 -5.89 3.35
N LYS A 26 2.41 -7.10 3.31
CA LYS A 26 2.08 -8.08 2.29
C LYS A 26 0.65 -8.61 2.43
N THR A 27 0.21 -8.90 3.66
CA THR A 27 -1.11 -9.47 3.95
C THR A 27 -2.23 -8.43 3.88
N GLN A 28 -2.02 -7.25 4.48
CA GLN A 28 -2.98 -6.17 4.49
C GLN A 28 -2.89 -5.32 3.22
N GLY A 29 -1.68 -5.04 2.73
CA GLY A 29 -1.47 -4.22 1.54
C GLY A 29 -1.96 -4.86 0.26
N GLY A 30 -1.97 -6.19 0.11
CA GLY A 30 -2.59 -6.84 -1.05
C GLY A 30 -4.12 -6.72 -1.07
N ALA A 31 -4.77 -6.98 0.06
CA ALA A 31 -6.23 -6.87 0.18
C ALA A 31 -6.71 -5.41 0.17
N ALA A 32 -5.94 -4.49 0.76
CA ALA A 32 -6.23 -3.06 0.75
C ALA A 32 -5.94 -2.43 -0.62
N LYS A 33 -4.86 -2.83 -1.32
CA LYS A 33 -4.59 -2.39 -2.69
C LYS A 33 -5.70 -2.79 -3.64
N ALA A 34 -6.17 -4.04 -3.58
CA ALA A 34 -7.28 -4.48 -4.45
C ALA A 34 -8.56 -3.64 -4.24
N LYS A 35 -8.83 -3.19 -3.02
CA LYS A 35 -9.98 -2.33 -2.72
C LYS A 35 -9.75 -0.89 -3.17
N GLU A 36 -8.56 -0.34 -2.93
CA GLU A 36 -8.16 0.99 -3.38
C GLU A 36 -8.17 1.05 -4.92
N ASP A 37 -7.56 0.08 -5.60
CA ASP A 37 -7.52 -0.01 -7.06
C ASP A 37 -8.94 -0.08 -7.65
N ALA A 38 -9.85 -0.86 -7.07
CA ALA A 38 -11.24 -0.91 -7.53
C ALA A 38 -11.98 0.43 -7.32
N ALA A 39 -11.72 1.12 -6.21
CA ALA A 39 -12.28 2.45 -5.97
C ALA A 39 -11.68 3.50 -6.93
N VAL A 40 -10.39 3.40 -7.24
CA VAL A 40 -9.68 4.24 -8.19
C VAL A 40 -10.22 4.02 -9.60
N ASP A 41 -10.38 2.77 -10.05
CA ASP A 41 -10.97 2.45 -11.36
C ASP A 41 -12.40 2.97 -11.47
N ALA A 42 -13.21 2.81 -10.42
CA ALA A 42 -14.58 3.35 -10.39
C ALA A 42 -14.60 4.88 -10.42
N ALA A 43 -13.68 5.54 -9.72
CA ALA A 43 -13.53 6.99 -9.76
C ALA A 43 -13.05 7.48 -11.13
N LEU A 44 -12.12 6.75 -11.75
CA LEU A 44 -11.58 7.06 -13.07
C LEU A 44 -12.67 6.91 -14.14
N ALA A 45 -13.41 5.80 -14.14
CA ALA A 45 -14.54 5.57 -15.04
C ALA A 45 -15.64 6.64 -14.86
N ARG A 46 -15.90 7.06 -13.62
CA ARG A 46 -16.84 8.15 -13.34
C ARG A 46 -16.34 9.49 -13.87
N ALA A 47 -15.05 9.78 -13.73
CA ALA A 47 -14.45 11.00 -14.26
C ALA A 47 -14.45 11.03 -15.80
N GLU A 48 -14.17 9.89 -16.45
CA GLU A 48 -14.25 9.74 -17.90
C GLU A 48 -15.69 9.90 -18.41
N GLY A 49 -16.67 9.29 -17.75
CA GLY A 49 -18.09 9.45 -18.09
C GLY A 49 -18.56 10.90 -17.95
N ALA A 50 -18.13 11.60 -16.89
CA ALA A 50 -18.41 13.02 -16.71
C ALA A 50 -17.73 13.88 -17.79
N ARG A 51 -16.50 13.54 -18.19
CA ARG A 51 -15.77 14.22 -19.29
C ARG A 51 -16.45 14.00 -20.64
N GLN A 52 -16.94 12.80 -20.94
CA GLN A 52 -17.69 12.53 -22.17
C GLN A 52 -19.03 13.25 -22.19
N ALA A 53 -19.74 13.30 -21.06
CA ALA A 53 -21.01 14.03 -20.95
C ALA A 53 -20.82 15.54 -21.16
N SER A 54 -19.73 16.12 -20.64
CA SER A 54 -19.39 17.53 -20.87
C SER A 54 -18.96 17.78 -22.31
N ALA A 55 -18.15 16.91 -22.92
CA ALA A 55 -17.76 17.01 -24.32
C ALA A 55 -18.96 16.88 -25.29
N ALA A 56 -19.96 16.07 -24.96
CA ALA A 56 -21.19 15.92 -25.75
C ALA A 56 -22.19 17.07 -25.57
N HIS A 57 -22.05 17.87 -24.50
CA HIS A 57 -22.91 19.04 -24.26
C HIS A 57 -22.42 20.31 -24.99
N ASP A 58 -21.18 20.28 -25.50
CA ASP A 58 -20.52 21.39 -26.20
C ASP A 58 -20.54 21.25 -27.75
N SER A 59 -21.25 20.25 -28.30
CA SER A 59 -21.35 19.98 -29.76
C SER A 59 -22.76 20.09 -30.31
#